data_AF-A0A2W2BZK5-F1
#
_entry.id   AF-A0A2W2BZK5-F1
#
_cell.length_a   1.000
_cell.length_b   1.000
_cell.length_c   1.000
_cell.angle_alpha   90.00
_cell.angle_beta   90.00
_cell.angle_gamma   90.00
#
_symmetry.space_group_name_H-M   'P 1'
#
loop_
_entity.id
_entity.type
_entity.pdbx_description
1 polymer ?
#
loop_
_entity_poly.entity_id
_entity_poly.type
_entity_poly.pdbx_seq_one_letter_code
_entity_poly.pdbx_strand_id
1 'polypeptide(L)'
;MPKPFLILVLSALIGTQTVSAQQLRPSLRDSLQKASDLMFKTGTYGFVTVDAVLDGILELNEPYEFTYKDKRCSFKKEKLSKKQQRVYNEKFITCLKNGGMTENSTVSIRSDGVRIAEIFKTTAYIAADQPAKSSSAAWFNTPPNKVLPDRDSARHLGDLLVLNMLDDQLVDTSKKIEIKYSLGSVFVNGKKLNEEHNSKYSAMIENVNKQSGYNPDMMTFDFSAHPNKLRYPHPGPVTSDK
;
A
#
# COMPACT_ATOMS: atom_id res chain seq x y z
N MET A 1 -25.24 -52.58 -44.10
CA MET A 1 -24.77 -52.51 -42.69
C MET A 1 -23.48 -51.70 -42.63
N PRO A 2 -23.51 -50.44 -42.16
CA PRO A 2 -22.30 -49.68 -41.84
C PRO A 2 -22.06 -49.64 -40.32
N LYS A 3 -20.76 -49.63 -39.96
CA LYS A 3 -20.20 -49.72 -38.59
C LYS A 3 -20.47 -48.46 -37.75
N PRO A 4 -20.63 -48.56 -36.41
CA PRO A 4 -20.67 -47.38 -35.55
C PRO A 4 -19.26 -46.84 -35.29
N PHE A 5 -19.06 -45.55 -35.55
CA PHE A 5 -17.89 -44.78 -35.11
C PHE A 5 -18.05 -44.45 -33.62
N LEU A 6 -17.12 -44.95 -32.81
CA LEU A 6 -17.01 -44.62 -31.39
C LEU A 6 -16.25 -43.29 -31.28
N ILE A 7 -16.96 -42.18 -31.10
CA ILE A 7 -16.33 -40.88 -30.81
C ILE A 7 -16.09 -40.81 -29.31
N LEU A 8 -14.81 -40.99 -28.95
CA LEU A 8 -14.30 -40.83 -27.59
C LEU A 8 -14.16 -39.33 -27.32
N VAL A 9 -15.19 -38.71 -26.73
CA VAL A 9 -15.13 -37.32 -26.27
C VAL A 9 -14.29 -37.28 -25.01
N LEU A 10 -13.00 -37.03 -25.18
CA LEU A 10 -12.07 -36.70 -24.12
C LEU A 10 -12.39 -35.29 -23.63
N SER A 11 -13.28 -35.19 -22.64
CA SER A 11 -13.58 -33.93 -21.95
C SER A 11 -12.34 -33.49 -21.17
N ALA A 12 -11.45 -32.75 -21.82
CA ALA A 12 -10.38 -32.04 -21.16
C ALA A 12 -10.99 -31.08 -20.14
N LEU A 13 -10.75 -31.37 -18.87
CA LEU A 13 -10.92 -30.43 -17.77
C LEU A 13 -10.15 -29.15 -18.13
N ILE A 14 -10.87 -28.13 -18.62
CA ILE A 14 -10.35 -26.77 -18.62
C ILE A 14 -10.47 -26.30 -17.18
N GLY A 15 -9.43 -26.61 -16.39
CA GLY A 15 -9.26 -26.00 -15.09
C GLY A 15 -9.24 -24.48 -15.28
N THR A 16 -10.25 -23.81 -14.75
CA THR A 16 -10.25 -22.35 -14.61
C THR A 16 -9.09 -21.99 -13.68
N GLN A 17 -7.94 -21.65 -14.27
CA GLN A 17 -6.87 -20.99 -13.53
C GLN A 17 -7.33 -19.56 -13.24
N THR A 18 -8.08 -19.36 -12.16
CA THR A 18 -8.16 -18.05 -11.50
C THR A 18 -6.84 -17.83 -10.76
N VAL A 19 -5.77 -17.57 -11.50
CA VAL A 19 -4.54 -17.04 -10.91
C VAL A 19 -4.54 -15.55 -11.18
N SER A 20 -5.21 -14.81 -10.29
CA SER A 20 -4.85 -13.43 -10.03
C SER A 20 -4.78 -13.23 -8.53
N ALA A 21 -3.88 -13.99 -7.90
CA ALA A 21 -3.26 -13.52 -6.67
C ALA A 21 -1.98 -12.83 -7.14
N GLN A 22 -1.94 -11.51 -7.02
CA GLN A 22 -0.75 -10.72 -7.30
C GLN A 22 0.38 -11.28 -6.44
N GLN A 23 1.26 -12.10 -7.03
CA GLN A 23 2.29 -12.80 -6.26
C GLN A 23 3.29 -11.77 -5.77
N LEU A 24 3.20 -11.41 -4.48
CA LEU A 24 4.10 -10.45 -3.85
C LEU A 24 5.54 -10.97 -4.00
N ARG A 25 6.45 -10.06 -4.39
CA ARG A 25 7.88 -10.36 -4.43
C ARG A 25 8.37 -10.71 -3.01
N PRO A 26 9.35 -11.61 -2.84
CA PRO A 26 9.81 -12.04 -1.51
C PRO A 26 10.25 -10.88 -0.61
N SER A 27 11.05 -9.95 -1.13
CA SER A 27 11.48 -8.71 -0.48
C SER A 27 10.32 -7.90 0.11
N LEU A 28 9.28 -7.69 -0.69
CA LEU A 28 8.07 -6.99 -0.28
C LEU A 28 7.30 -7.77 0.76
N ARG A 29 7.11 -9.08 0.56
CA ARG A 29 6.41 -9.96 1.52
C ARG A 29 7.07 -9.91 2.90
N ASP A 30 8.39 -10.00 2.95
CA ASP A 30 9.15 -9.95 4.21
C ASP A 30 9.04 -8.59 4.89
N SER A 31 9.11 -7.49 4.13
CA SER A 31 8.94 -6.14 4.67
C SER A 31 7.52 -5.89 5.18
N LEU A 32 6.50 -6.38 4.47
CA LEU A 32 5.10 -6.31 4.91
C LEU A 32 4.86 -7.18 6.16
N GLN A 33 5.47 -8.37 6.25
CA GLN A 33 5.36 -9.20 7.45
C GLN A 33 5.93 -8.48 8.68
N LYS A 34 7.13 -7.91 8.56
CA LYS A 34 7.76 -7.10 9.63
C LYS A 34 6.89 -5.90 10.02
N ALA A 35 6.29 -5.23 9.03
CA ALA A 35 5.38 -4.12 9.27
C ALA A 35 4.14 -4.55 10.05
N SER A 36 3.50 -5.66 9.66
CA SER A 36 2.34 -6.23 10.36
C SER A 36 2.68 -6.60 11.80
N ASP A 37 3.80 -7.31 12.02
CA ASP A 37 4.22 -7.76 13.34
C ASP A 37 4.48 -6.58 14.28
N LEU A 38 5.13 -5.52 13.76
CA LEU A 38 5.38 -4.30 14.52
C LEU A 38 4.06 -3.58 14.88
N MET A 39 3.14 -3.44 13.92
CA MET A 39 1.82 -2.82 14.16
C MET A 39 0.99 -3.61 15.18
N PHE A 40 1.01 -4.94 15.10
CA PHE A 40 0.33 -5.79 16.05
C PHE A 40 0.92 -5.64 17.46
N LYS A 41 2.25 -5.71 17.58
CA LYS A 41 2.97 -5.59 18.86
C LYS A 41 2.67 -4.26 19.57
N THR A 42 2.47 -3.19 18.83
CA THR A 42 2.17 -1.85 19.38
C THR A 42 0.69 -1.51 19.45
N GLY A 43 -0.19 -2.47 19.16
CA GLY A 43 -1.63 -2.30 19.32
C GLY A 43 -2.32 -1.48 18.23
N THR A 44 -1.68 -1.30 17.06
CA THR A 44 -2.25 -0.54 15.95
C THR A 44 -3.01 -1.46 14.99
N TYR A 45 -4.29 -1.16 14.71
CA TYR A 45 -5.14 -2.02 13.85
C TYR A 45 -4.69 -2.14 12.40
N GLY A 46 -3.75 -1.32 11.93
CA GLY A 46 -3.17 -1.39 10.58
C GLY A 46 -2.65 -2.78 10.22
N PHE A 47 -2.21 -3.58 11.21
CA PHE A 47 -1.78 -4.96 11.00
C PHE A 47 -2.81 -5.79 10.23
N VAL A 48 -4.13 -5.56 10.46
CA VAL A 48 -5.21 -6.35 9.83
C VAL A 48 -5.28 -6.11 8.33
N THR A 49 -4.93 -4.90 7.89
CA THR A 49 -4.89 -4.55 6.47
C THR A 49 -3.65 -5.16 5.81
N VAL A 50 -2.50 -5.11 6.49
CA VAL A 50 -1.24 -5.68 5.99
C VAL A 50 -1.33 -7.20 5.89
N ASP A 51 -1.87 -7.88 6.90
CA ASP A 51 -2.13 -9.32 6.87
C ASP A 51 -3.05 -9.68 5.68
N ALA A 52 -4.08 -8.87 5.42
CA ALA A 52 -5.02 -9.13 4.33
C ALA A 52 -4.38 -8.99 2.95
N VAL A 53 -3.39 -8.12 2.79
CA VAL A 53 -2.56 -8.07 1.57
C VAL A 53 -1.65 -9.30 1.48
N LEU A 54 -0.99 -9.69 2.57
CA LEU A 54 -0.11 -10.87 2.61
C LEU A 54 -0.84 -12.19 2.28
N ASP A 55 -2.11 -12.27 2.67
CA ASP A 55 -3.01 -13.39 2.42
C ASP A 55 -3.72 -13.31 1.05
N GLY A 56 -3.54 -12.23 0.29
CA GLY A 56 -4.18 -12.02 -1.01
C GLY A 56 -5.68 -11.75 -0.94
N ILE A 57 -6.19 -11.30 0.22
CA ILE A 57 -7.59 -10.89 0.41
C ILE A 57 -7.79 -9.45 -0.07
N LEU A 58 -6.81 -8.58 0.15
CA LEU A 58 -6.81 -7.21 -0.34
C LEU A 58 -5.76 -7.02 -1.41
N GLU A 59 -6.13 -6.27 -2.45
CA GLU A 59 -5.21 -5.80 -3.47
C GLU A 59 -4.67 -4.41 -3.10
N LEU A 60 -3.43 -4.16 -3.50
CA LEU A 60 -2.83 -2.84 -3.33
C LEU A 60 -3.57 -1.84 -4.21
N ASN A 61 -3.68 -0.61 -3.72
CA ASN A 61 -4.34 0.50 -4.41
C ASN A 61 -5.86 0.38 -4.63
N GLU A 62 -6.49 -0.73 -4.22
CA GLU A 62 -7.92 -0.96 -4.38
C GLU A 62 -8.74 -0.56 -3.13
N PRO A 63 -9.88 0.12 -3.30
CA PRO A 63 -10.74 0.48 -2.18
C PRO A 63 -11.22 -0.75 -1.40
N TYR A 64 -11.18 -0.64 -0.08
CA TYR A 64 -11.59 -1.70 0.83
C TYR A 64 -12.37 -1.18 2.03
N GLU A 65 -13.12 -2.10 2.64
CA GLU A 65 -13.83 -1.85 3.89
C GLU A 65 -13.65 -3.08 4.78
N PHE A 66 -13.10 -2.87 5.97
CA PHE A 66 -12.95 -3.86 7.03
C PHE A 66 -13.94 -3.57 8.15
N THR A 67 -14.57 -4.61 8.69
CA THR A 67 -15.42 -4.50 9.88
C THR A 67 -15.12 -5.62 10.85
N TYR A 68 -14.93 -5.26 12.12
CA TYR A 68 -14.98 -6.16 13.26
C TYR A 68 -16.27 -5.89 14.05
N LYS A 69 -17.15 -6.88 14.11
CA LYS A 69 -18.41 -6.83 14.87
C LYS A 69 -18.77 -8.23 15.34
N ASP A 70 -19.33 -8.37 16.55
CA ASP A 70 -19.78 -9.65 17.11
C ASP A 70 -18.68 -10.73 17.05
N LYS A 71 -17.44 -10.33 17.38
CA LYS A 71 -16.23 -11.16 17.32
C LYS A 71 -15.95 -11.75 15.94
N ARG A 72 -16.29 -11.01 14.88
CA ARG A 72 -16.05 -11.40 13.48
C ARG A 72 -15.44 -10.26 12.68
N CYS A 73 -14.25 -10.50 12.15
CA CYS A 73 -13.62 -9.74 11.09
C CYS A 73 -14.29 -10.03 9.74
N SER A 74 -14.48 -9.01 8.91
CA SER A 74 -15.04 -9.13 7.57
C SER A 74 -14.44 -8.08 6.66
N PHE A 75 -14.30 -8.41 5.38
CA PHE A 75 -13.92 -7.48 4.32
C PHE A 75 -15.08 -7.43 3.31
N LYS A 76 -15.55 -6.23 2.96
CA LYS A 76 -16.81 -6.07 2.19
C LYS A 76 -16.85 -6.83 0.85
N LYS A 77 -15.71 -6.97 0.18
CA LYS A 77 -15.61 -7.66 -1.11
C LYS A 77 -15.35 -9.16 -0.99
N GLU A 78 -14.99 -9.65 0.20
CA GLU A 78 -14.37 -10.97 0.35
C GLU A 78 -14.98 -11.81 1.47
N LYS A 79 -15.20 -13.10 1.18
CA LYS A 79 -15.61 -14.08 2.19
C LYS A 79 -14.41 -14.81 2.74
N LEU A 80 -14.05 -14.48 3.98
CA LEU A 80 -12.98 -15.19 4.69
C LEU A 80 -13.31 -16.68 4.84
N SER A 81 -12.31 -17.53 4.59
CA SER A 81 -12.39 -18.95 4.96
C SER A 81 -12.52 -19.11 6.47
N LYS A 82 -13.01 -20.26 6.95
CA LYS A 82 -13.10 -20.54 8.40
C LYS A 82 -11.74 -20.40 9.11
N LYS A 83 -10.65 -20.78 8.43
CA LYS A 83 -9.28 -20.67 8.95
C LYS A 83 -8.87 -19.21 9.08
N GLN A 84 -9.04 -18.40 8.02
CA GLN A 84 -8.76 -16.96 8.05
C GLN A 84 -9.60 -16.27 9.12
N GLN A 85 -10.91 -16.53 9.15
CA GLN A 85 -11.81 -15.94 10.15
C GLN A 85 -11.29 -16.15 11.58
N ARG A 86 -10.87 -17.37 11.91
CA ARG A 86 -10.30 -17.69 13.22
C ARG A 86 -9.03 -16.88 13.51
N VAL A 87 -8.07 -16.90 12.58
CA VAL A 87 -6.77 -16.21 12.73
C VAL A 87 -6.98 -14.71 12.91
N TYR A 88 -7.78 -14.07 12.05
CA TYR A 88 -8.04 -12.63 12.12
C TYR A 88 -8.76 -12.25 13.41
N ASN A 89 -9.76 -13.02 13.83
CA ASN A 89 -10.49 -12.76 15.06
C ASN A 89 -9.59 -12.86 16.29
N GLU A 90 -8.78 -13.92 16.40
CA GLU A 90 -7.87 -14.13 17.52
C GLU A 90 -6.83 -13.01 17.63
N LYS A 91 -6.22 -12.64 16.50
CA LYS A 91 -5.22 -11.56 16.44
C LYS A 91 -5.87 -10.20 16.75
N PHE A 92 -7.05 -9.91 16.21
CA PHE A 92 -7.76 -8.65 16.48
C PHE A 92 -8.25 -8.52 17.91
N ILE A 93 -8.80 -9.58 18.51
CA ILE A 93 -9.18 -9.61 19.94
C ILE A 93 -7.96 -9.36 20.83
N THR A 94 -6.83 -9.99 20.52
CA THR A 94 -5.58 -9.79 21.27
C THR A 94 -5.12 -8.34 21.18
N CYS A 95 -5.17 -7.75 19.98
CA CYS A 95 -4.84 -6.34 19.77
C CYS A 95 -5.78 -5.40 20.56
N LEU A 96 -7.09 -5.66 20.56
CA LEU A 96 -8.06 -4.90 21.36
C LEU A 96 -7.72 -4.97 22.85
N LYS A 97 -7.43 -6.16 23.38
CA LYS A 97 -7.07 -6.36 24.80
C LYS A 97 -5.79 -5.61 25.17
N ASN A 98 -4.77 -5.66 24.31
CA ASN A 98 -3.52 -4.92 24.51
C ASN A 98 -3.74 -3.40 24.53
N GLY A 99 -4.72 -2.91 23.77
CA GLY A 99 -5.14 -1.50 23.78
C GLY A 99 -6.14 -1.13 24.88
N GLY A 100 -6.44 -2.03 25.83
CA GLY A 100 -7.42 -1.79 26.90
C GLY A 100 -8.88 -1.77 26.45
N MET A 101 -9.17 -2.26 25.24
CA MET A 101 -10.52 -2.34 24.68
C MET A 101 -11.17 -3.71 24.90
N THR A 102 -12.50 -3.73 24.94
CA THR A 102 -13.26 -4.97 25.09
C THR A 102 -13.37 -5.73 23.77
N GLU A 103 -13.44 -7.05 23.84
CA GLU A 103 -13.63 -7.91 22.67
C GLU A 103 -15.00 -7.75 21.98
N ASN A 104 -15.95 -7.06 22.62
CA ASN A 104 -17.27 -6.77 22.05
C ASN A 104 -17.32 -5.40 21.33
N SER A 105 -16.19 -4.69 21.25
CA SER A 105 -16.11 -3.42 20.53
C SER A 105 -16.45 -3.61 19.04
N THR A 106 -17.07 -2.61 18.42
CA THR A 106 -17.24 -2.56 16.97
C THR A 106 -16.19 -1.65 16.37
N VAL A 107 -15.47 -2.14 15.36
CA VAL A 107 -14.49 -1.34 14.61
C VAL A 107 -14.84 -1.43 13.13
N SER A 108 -14.89 -0.29 12.45
CA SER A 108 -15.09 -0.22 11.01
C SER A 108 -14.05 0.70 10.39
N ILE A 109 -13.45 0.23 9.31
CA ILE A 109 -12.38 0.88 8.57
C ILE A 109 -12.83 0.93 7.12
N ARG A 110 -12.75 2.11 6.50
CA ARG A 110 -12.94 2.29 5.06
C ARG A 110 -11.78 3.09 4.51
N SER A 111 -11.22 2.65 3.39
CA SER A 111 -10.12 3.32 2.70
C SER A 111 -10.31 3.33 1.18
N ASP A 112 -9.68 4.29 0.51
CA ASP A 112 -9.59 4.39 -0.94
C ASP A 112 -8.59 3.40 -1.58
N GLY A 113 -7.76 2.76 -0.75
CA GLY A 113 -6.71 1.86 -1.20
C GLY A 113 -5.84 1.37 -0.05
N VAL A 114 -5.18 0.23 -0.24
CA VAL A 114 -4.01 -0.13 0.57
C VAL A 114 -2.77 0.42 -0.11
N ARG A 115 -2.10 1.40 0.52
CA ARG A 115 -0.89 2.03 -0.03
C ARG A 115 0.35 1.55 0.69
N ILE A 116 1.36 1.11 -0.06
CA ILE A 116 2.61 0.60 0.50
C ILE A 116 3.39 1.69 1.22
N ALA A 117 3.43 2.88 0.63
CA ALA A 117 4.02 4.05 1.23
C ALA A 117 3.45 4.37 2.62
N GLU A 118 2.13 4.23 2.80
CA GLU A 118 1.46 4.51 4.08
C GLU A 118 1.73 3.44 5.12
N ILE A 119 1.81 2.17 4.70
CA ILE A 119 2.23 1.05 5.56
C ILE A 119 3.62 1.34 6.13
N PHE A 120 4.61 1.57 5.27
CA PHE A 120 6.00 1.75 5.72
C PHE A 120 6.23 3.08 6.46
N LYS A 121 5.53 4.14 6.06
CA LYS A 121 5.48 5.40 6.83
C LYS A 121 5.06 5.14 8.28
N THR A 122 4.05 4.32 8.49
CA THR A 122 3.53 4.00 9.82
C THR A 122 4.45 3.08 10.59
N THR A 123 5.03 2.09 9.93
CA THR A 123 6.06 1.22 10.54
C THR A 123 7.23 2.07 11.05
N ALA A 124 7.68 3.06 10.25
CA ALA A 124 8.72 3.99 10.67
C ALA A 124 8.30 4.86 11.87
N TYR A 125 7.03 5.28 11.97
CA TYR A 125 6.51 5.98 13.18
C TYR A 125 6.68 5.14 14.43
N ILE A 126 6.21 3.91 14.34
CA ILE A 126 6.19 3.00 15.46
C ILE A 126 7.63 2.65 15.88
N ALA A 127 8.52 2.43 14.91
CA ALA A 127 9.92 2.10 15.17
C ALA A 127 10.71 3.26 15.82
N ALA A 128 10.32 4.51 15.55
CA ALA A 128 10.96 5.70 16.12
C ALA A 128 10.50 6.02 17.56
N ASP A 129 9.70 5.16 18.19
CA ASP A 129 9.10 5.34 19.52
C ASP A 129 8.40 6.71 19.70
N GLN A 130 7.96 7.29 18.59
CA GLN A 130 7.14 8.49 18.66
C GLN A 130 5.77 8.06 19.18
N PRO A 131 5.14 8.83 20.09
CA PRO A 131 3.81 8.50 20.55
C PRO A 131 2.93 8.46 19.31
N ALA A 132 2.54 7.26 18.91
CA ALA A 132 1.48 7.04 17.96
C ALA A 132 0.22 7.55 18.64
N LYS A 133 0.07 8.88 18.75
CA LYS A 133 -1.09 9.56 19.33
C LYS A 133 -2.29 9.05 18.56
N SER A 134 -2.94 8.02 19.10
CA SER A 134 -4.15 7.38 18.56
C SER A 134 -4.14 7.26 17.03
N SER A 135 -3.13 6.62 16.44
CA SER A 135 -3.03 6.39 14.99
C SER A 135 -4.14 5.49 14.44
N SER A 136 -4.93 4.86 15.32
CA SER A 136 -6.24 4.26 15.02
C SER A 136 -7.28 5.26 14.50
N ALA A 137 -6.99 6.57 14.47
CA ALA A 137 -7.78 7.59 13.77
C ALA A 137 -7.00 8.26 12.62
N ALA A 138 -5.67 8.35 12.68
CA ALA A 138 -4.87 9.03 11.67
C ALA A 138 -4.77 8.26 10.33
N TRP A 139 -4.86 6.93 10.36
CA TRP A 139 -5.03 6.12 9.14
C TRP A 139 -6.40 6.30 8.46
N PHE A 140 -7.41 6.73 9.22
CA PHE A 140 -8.81 6.65 8.79
C PHE A 140 -9.50 8.01 8.64
N ASN A 141 -8.84 9.11 9.03
CA ASN A 141 -9.38 10.47 8.97
C ASN A 141 -8.70 11.34 7.91
N THR A 142 -8.53 10.82 6.69
CA THR A 142 -8.46 11.74 5.54
C THR A 142 -9.89 11.91 5.04
N PRO A 143 -10.58 13.03 5.34
CA PRO A 143 -11.90 13.28 4.77
C PRO A 143 -11.80 13.26 3.24
N PRO A 144 -12.85 12.79 2.53
CA PRO A 144 -12.93 12.80 1.07
C PRO A 144 -13.07 14.25 0.58
N ASN A 145 -12.01 15.05 0.67
CA ASN A 145 -12.03 16.42 0.20
C ASN A 145 -11.35 16.53 -1.16
N LYS A 146 -12.22 16.68 -2.16
CA LYS A 146 -12.00 16.96 -3.59
C LYS A 146 -11.14 15.94 -4.32
N VAL A 147 -11.81 15.15 -5.16
CA VAL A 147 -11.24 14.40 -6.28
C VAL A 147 -10.48 15.39 -7.16
N LEU A 148 -9.17 15.49 -6.94
CA LEU A 148 -8.23 15.96 -7.93
C LEU A 148 -7.72 14.70 -8.64
N PRO A 149 -7.91 14.56 -9.95
CA PRO A 149 -7.38 13.44 -10.73
C PRO A 149 -5.86 13.24 -10.59
N ASP A 150 -5.13 14.24 -10.07
CA ASP A 150 -3.66 14.23 -9.92
C ASP A 150 -3.13 13.51 -8.68
N ARG A 151 -3.93 13.38 -7.60
CA ARG A 151 -3.44 12.90 -6.31
C ARG A 151 -3.20 11.40 -6.30
N ASP A 152 -4.09 10.66 -6.94
CA ASP A 152 -4.01 9.20 -6.99
C ASP A 152 -2.86 8.76 -7.90
N SER A 153 -2.57 9.50 -8.97
CA SER A 153 -1.42 9.27 -9.84
C SER A 153 -0.09 9.49 -9.12
N ALA A 154 0.04 10.58 -8.36
CA ALA A 154 1.24 10.84 -7.57
C ALA A 154 1.43 9.83 -6.43
N ARG A 155 0.34 9.44 -5.75
CA ARG A 155 0.37 8.39 -4.71
C ARG A 155 0.78 7.03 -5.29
N HIS A 156 0.20 6.65 -6.42
CA HIS A 156 0.54 5.41 -7.11
C HIS A 156 1.99 5.40 -7.59
N LEU A 157 2.50 6.52 -8.12
CA LEU A 157 3.91 6.69 -8.44
C LEU A 157 4.80 6.52 -7.21
N GLY A 158 4.43 7.11 -6.08
CA GLY A 158 5.14 6.94 -4.81
C GLY A 158 5.25 5.47 -4.39
N ASP A 159 4.14 4.73 -4.44
CA ASP A 159 4.11 3.29 -4.15
C ASP A 159 4.99 2.49 -5.12
N LEU A 160 4.90 2.78 -6.42
CA LEU A 160 5.72 2.14 -7.44
C LEU A 160 7.23 2.40 -7.25
N LEU A 161 7.61 3.63 -6.90
CA LEU A 161 9.00 3.98 -6.62
C LEU A 161 9.51 3.22 -5.40
N VAL A 162 8.76 3.21 -4.29
CA VAL A 162 9.14 2.48 -3.08
C VAL A 162 9.27 0.98 -3.35
N LEU A 163 8.35 0.40 -4.12
CA LEU A 163 8.39 -1.00 -4.52
C LEU A 163 9.68 -1.35 -5.29
N ASN A 164 9.99 -0.61 -6.34
CA ASN A 164 11.16 -0.89 -7.17
C ASN A 164 12.46 -0.60 -6.41
N MET A 165 12.48 0.47 -5.61
CA MET A 165 13.66 0.82 -4.80
C MET A 165 13.91 -0.16 -3.66
N LEU A 166 12.87 -0.83 -3.14
CA LEU A 166 13.03 -1.90 -2.16
C LEU A 166 13.76 -3.09 -2.79
N ASP A 167 13.41 -3.44 -4.03
CA ASP A 167 14.04 -4.55 -4.75
C ASP A 167 15.49 -4.25 -5.13
N ASP A 168 15.77 -3.01 -5.52
CA ASP A 168 17.13 -2.53 -5.77
C ASP A 168 17.92 -2.27 -4.46
N GLN A 169 17.33 -2.56 -3.29
CA GLN A 169 17.93 -2.35 -1.95
C GLN A 169 18.36 -0.90 -1.68
N LEU A 170 17.68 0.06 -2.30
CA LEU A 170 17.94 1.50 -2.15
C LEU A 170 17.20 2.12 -0.97
N VAL A 171 16.16 1.46 -0.47
CA VAL A 171 15.37 1.91 0.68
C VAL A 171 15.32 0.86 1.78
N ASP A 172 15.32 1.35 3.01
CA ASP A 172 15.06 0.56 4.22
C ASP A 172 13.68 0.93 4.73
N THR A 173 12.71 0.02 4.59
CA THR A 173 11.30 0.24 4.93
C THR A 173 11.03 0.26 6.42
N SER A 174 12.04 -0.01 7.26
CA SER A 174 11.97 0.22 8.70
C SER A 174 12.25 1.67 9.10
N LYS A 175 12.75 2.49 8.16
CA LYS A 175 13.14 3.89 8.37
C LYS A 175 12.27 4.83 7.54
N LYS A 176 12.39 6.14 7.84
CA LYS A 176 11.84 7.19 6.97
C LYS A 176 12.44 7.02 5.56
N ILE A 177 11.56 7.05 4.56
CA ILE A 177 11.93 7.11 3.16
C ILE A 177 11.58 8.51 2.64
N GLU A 178 12.54 9.18 2.03
CA GLU A 178 12.35 10.43 1.30
C GLU A 178 12.89 10.22 -0.12
N ILE A 179 12.04 10.43 -1.12
CA ILE A 179 12.43 10.36 -2.53
C ILE A 179 12.24 11.76 -3.12
N LYS A 180 13.32 12.35 -3.62
CA LYS A 180 13.29 13.66 -4.28
C LYS A 180 13.74 13.51 -5.72
N TYR A 181 13.02 14.13 -6.65
CA TYR A 181 13.45 14.30 -8.03
C TYR A 181 13.62 15.79 -8.32
N SER A 182 14.78 16.17 -8.82
CA SER A 182 15.13 17.56 -9.10
C SER A 182 16.17 17.62 -10.20
N LEU A 183 15.92 18.44 -11.23
CA LEU A 183 16.84 18.67 -12.35
C LEU A 183 17.33 17.35 -12.99
N GLY A 184 16.42 16.43 -13.27
CA GLY A 184 16.75 15.12 -13.87
C GLY A 184 17.46 14.13 -12.93
N SER A 185 17.67 14.49 -11.67
CA SER A 185 18.34 13.65 -10.68
C SER A 185 17.38 13.15 -9.60
N VAL A 186 17.48 11.86 -9.27
CA VAL A 186 16.75 11.20 -8.19
C VAL A 186 17.65 11.10 -6.96
N PHE A 187 17.09 11.44 -5.81
CA PHE A 187 17.71 11.38 -4.51
C PHE A 187 16.85 10.52 -3.58
N VAL A 188 17.49 9.63 -2.83
CA VAL A 188 16.86 8.83 -1.79
C VAL A 188 17.51 9.16 -0.46
N ASN A 189 16.71 9.59 0.51
CA ASN A 189 17.17 10.04 1.84
C ASN A 189 18.31 11.07 1.76
N GLY A 190 18.16 12.04 0.86
CA GLY A 190 19.14 13.11 0.61
C GLY A 190 20.37 12.71 -0.20
N LYS A 191 20.56 11.44 -0.56
CA LYS A 191 21.70 10.97 -1.36
C LYS A 191 21.30 10.80 -2.82
N LYS A 192 22.07 11.37 -3.74
CA LYS A 192 21.87 11.18 -5.17
C LYS A 192 22.12 9.72 -5.55
N LEU A 193 21.27 9.15 -6.38
CA LEU A 193 21.46 7.80 -6.91
C LEU A 193 22.66 7.75 -7.88
N ASN A 194 23.25 6.56 -8.03
CA ASN A 194 24.25 6.32 -9.07
C ASN A 194 23.62 6.46 -10.47
N GLU A 195 24.45 6.52 -11.52
CA GLU A 195 23.97 6.80 -12.89
C GLU A 195 22.92 5.79 -13.39
N GLU A 196 23.16 4.50 -13.14
CA GLU A 196 22.25 3.42 -13.53
C GLU A 196 20.87 3.57 -12.88
N HIS A 197 20.82 3.65 -11.55
CA HIS A 197 19.55 3.81 -10.82
C HIS A 197 18.90 5.16 -11.14
N ASN A 198 19.69 6.23 -11.24
CA ASN A 198 19.17 7.55 -11.58
C ASN A 198 18.41 7.51 -12.91
N SER A 199 19.00 6.90 -13.94
CA SER A 199 18.39 6.78 -15.27
C SER A 199 17.11 5.95 -15.26
N LYS A 200 17.09 4.84 -14.51
CA LYS A 200 15.89 4.00 -14.32
C LYS A 200 14.74 4.78 -13.68
N TYR A 201 15.01 5.44 -12.56
CA TYR A 201 13.97 6.11 -11.77
C TYR A 201 13.55 7.46 -12.35
N SER A 202 14.45 8.20 -13.01
CA SER A 202 14.09 9.42 -13.74
C SER A 202 13.14 9.09 -14.89
N ALA A 203 13.43 8.04 -15.68
CA ALA A 203 12.56 7.60 -16.76
C ALA A 203 11.18 7.19 -16.25
N MET A 204 11.11 6.49 -15.11
CA MET A 204 9.83 6.12 -14.48
C MET A 204 9.00 7.35 -14.10
N ILE A 205 9.62 8.34 -13.46
CA ILE A 205 8.96 9.58 -13.04
C ILE A 205 8.51 10.38 -14.27
N GLU A 206 9.38 10.55 -15.26
CA GLU A 206 9.08 11.28 -16.50
C GLU A 206 7.96 10.62 -17.31
N ASN A 207 7.91 9.29 -17.36
CA ASN A 207 6.85 8.56 -18.07
C ASN A 207 5.47 8.77 -17.43
N VAL A 208 5.37 8.70 -16.10
CA VAL A 208 4.11 8.99 -15.40
C VAL A 208 3.72 10.46 -15.55
N ASN A 209 4.69 11.37 -15.57
CA ASN A 209 4.45 12.80 -15.77
C ASN A 209 3.95 13.12 -17.18
N LYS A 210 4.50 12.47 -18.22
CA LYS A 210 3.99 12.59 -19.60
C LYS A 210 2.52 12.15 -19.72
N GLN A 211 2.11 11.16 -18.93
CA GLN A 211 0.73 10.66 -18.94
C GLN A 211 -0.23 11.51 -18.10
N SER A 212 0.27 12.17 -17.05
CA SER A 212 -0.54 12.93 -16.10
C SER A 212 -0.53 14.45 -16.33
N GLY A 213 0.36 14.98 -17.18
CA GLY A 213 0.48 16.41 -17.47
C GLY A 213 1.21 17.21 -16.39
N TYR A 214 2.01 16.56 -15.54
CA TYR A 214 2.66 17.19 -14.39
C TYR A 214 4.09 17.69 -14.72
N ASN A 215 4.49 18.85 -14.19
CA ASN A 215 5.85 19.37 -14.39
C ASN A 215 6.88 18.61 -13.51
N PRO A 216 7.85 17.90 -14.10
CA PRO A 216 8.82 17.09 -13.38
C PRO A 216 9.89 17.91 -12.62
N ASP A 217 10.07 19.20 -12.86
CA ASP A 217 11.27 19.94 -12.43
C ASP A 217 11.61 19.82 -10.93
N MET A 218 10.58 19.65 -10.08
CA MET A 218 10.74 19.31 -8.66
C MET A 218 9.60 18.43 -8.14
N MET A 219 9.95 17.24 -7.63
CA MET A 219 9.06 16.38 -6.86
C MET A 219 9.72 15.93 -5.55
N THR A 220 8.93 15.85 -4.49
CA THR A 220 9.36 15.24 -3.23
C THR A 220 8.24 14.35 -2.70
N PHE A 221 8.54 13.07 -2.60
CA PHE A 221 7.76 12.09 -1.88
C PHE A 221 8.38 11.93 -0.49
N ASP A 222 7.82 12.65 0.48
CA ASP A 222 8.22 12.50 1.87
C ASP A 222 7.25 11.56 2.58
N PHE A 223 7.72 10.37 2.93
CA PHE A 223 6.96 9.37 3.68
C PHE A 223 7.11 9.56 5.20
N SER A 224 7.10 10.82 5.68
CA SER A 224 7.26 11.20 7.10
C SER A 224 6.07 11.89 7.78
N ALA A 225 6.26 12.32 9.03
CA ALA A 225 5.31 12.45 10.14
C ALA A 225 4.39 13.65 10.07
N HIS A 226 4.45 14.34 8.95
CA HIS A 226 3.55 15.39 8.54
C HIS A 226 2.08 14.95 8.48
N PRO A 227 1.14 15.28 9.38
CA PRO A 227 -0.21 15.53 8.90
C PRO A 227 -0.11 16.73 7.94
N ASN A 228 -0.38 16.49 6.66
CA ASN A 228 -0.41 17.50 5.60
C ASN A 228 0.91 18.23 5.32
N LYS A 229 1.65 17.76 4.31
CA LYS A 229 2.13 18.56 3.17
C LYS A 229 2.88 17.63 2.20
N LEU A 230 2.14 17.05 1.25
CA LEU A 230 2.71 16.94 -0.09
C LEU A 230 2.95 18.41 -0.52
N ARG A 231 4.19 18.89 -0.46
CA ARG A 231 4.53 20.18 -1.06
C ARG A 231 4.63 19.93 -2.56
N TYR A 232 3.51 20.17 -3.24
CA TYR A 232 3.48 20.25 -4.70
C TYR A 232 4.30 21.48 -5.13
N PRO A 233 4.96 21.44 -6.30
CA PRO A 233 5.52 22.63 -6.91
C PRO A 233 4.39 23.63 -7.11
N HIS A 234 4.57 24.84 -6.59
CA HIS A 234 3.75 25.96 -7.03
C HIS A 234 4.01 26.13 -8.54
N PRO A 235 2.97 26.24 -9.39
CA PRO A 235 3.19 26.74 -10.73
C PRO A 235 3.86 28.11 -10.56
N GLY A 236 5.09 28.24 -11.05
CA GLY A 236 5.75 29.54 -11.15
C GLY A 236 4.84 30.49 -11.92
N PRO A 237 4.91 31.81 -11.64
CA PRO A 237 4.10 32.77 -12.36
C PRO A 237 4.34 32.61 -13.86
N VAL A 238 3.27 32.34 -14.61
CA VAL A 238 3.27 32.44 -16.06
C VAL A 238 3.59 33.90 -16.34
N THR A 239 4.82 34.17 -16.77
CA THR A 239 5.15 35.46 -17.39
C THR A 239 4.31 35.54 -18.65
N SER A 240 3.23 36.31 -18.59
CA SER A 240 2.53 36.72 -19.80
C SER A 240 3.44 37.71 -20.50
N ASP A 241 4.04 37.29 -21.61
CA ASP A 241 4.63 38.22 -22.55
C ASP A 241 3.55 39.22 -23.01
N LYS A 242 3.89 40.50 -22.88
CA LYS A 242 3.29 41.61 -23.62
C LYS A 242 4.41 42.38 -24.28
#